data_AF-A0A9E1Q0Y4-F1
#
_entry.id   AF-A0A9E1Q0Y4-F1
#
_cell.length_a   1.000
_cell.length_b   1.000
_cell.length_c   1.000
_cell.angle_alpha   90.00
_cell.angle_beta   90.00
_cell.angle_gamma   90.00
#
_symmetry.space_group_name_H-M   'P 1'
#
loop_
_entity.id
_entity.type
_entity.pdbx_description
1 polymer ?
#
loop_
_entity_poly.entity_id
_entity_poly.type
_entity_poly.pdbx_seq_one_letter_code
_entity_poly.pdbx_strand_id
1 'polypeptide(L)'
;MRRLLVLALCIFIGAIGGGAIGGETRAAESADEFTVEKWNALEARSAANDVGAQGLTKGYLAGVRDALRFYSKVGETFRLCWPKDHEVDDALIRNIVNAVVKEHPDMAKPDDNFAYLVVLSLYNVYPCR
;
A
#
# COMPACT_ATOMS: atom_id res chain seq x y z
N MET A 1 -39.23 -31.86 10.12
CA MET A 1 -38.64 -31.68 11.46
C MET A 1 -37.14 -31.49 11.27
N ARG A 2 -36.51 -30.35 10.93
CA ARG A 2 -36.65 -28.91 11.27
C ARG A 2 -36.74 -28.66 12.77
N ARG A 3 -35.68 -28.03 13.31
CA ARG A 3 -35.46 -27.48 14.66
C ARG A 3 -34.72 -28.42 15.62
N LEU A 4 -33.43 -28.15 15.83
CA LEU A 4 -32.71 -28.15 17.12
C LEU A 4 -31.19 -28.27 16.90
N LEU A 5 -30.58 -27.21 16.35
CA LEU A 5 -29.15 -26.92 16.54
C LEU A 5 -28.87 -25.47 16.10
N VAL A 6 -29.66 -24.57 16.66
CA VAL A 6 -29.36 -23.14 16.77
C VAL A 6 -29.42 -22.90 18.27
N LEU A 7 -28.25 -22.78 18.90
CA LEU A 7 -27.96 -22.19 20.23
C LEU A 7 -26.70 -22.85 20.80
N ALA A 8 -25.54 -22.39 20.34
CA ALA A 8 -24.28 -22.54 21.08
C ALA A 8 -23.36 -21.33 20.79
N LEU A 9 -23.98 -20.15 20.66
CA LEU A 9 -23.31 -18.86 20.66
C LEU A 9 -24.24 -17.96 21.49
N CYS A 10 -23.70 -17.26 22.49
CA CYS A 10 -24.36 -16.35 23.44
C CYS A 10 -24.44 -16.80 24.91
N ILE A 11 -23.35 -17.26 25.54
CA ILE A 11 -23.21 -17.09 27.02
C ILE A 11 -21.73 -16.93 27.37
N PHE A 12 -21.15 -15.75 27.13
CA PHE A 12 -20.03 -15.21 27.90
C PHE A 12 -20.12 -13.67 27.84
N ILE A 13 -21.21 -13.13 28.38
CA ILE A 13 -21.30 -11.72 28.79
C ILE A 13 -21.86 -11.74 30.21
N GLY A 14 -21.08 -11.23 31.16
CA GLY A 14 -21.60 -10.87 32.48
C GLY A 14 -20.56 -10.83 33.58
N ALA A 15 -20.32 -9.63 34.10
CA ALA A 15 -19.45 -9.27 35.24
C ALA A 15 -17.96 -9.30 34.91
N ILE A 16 -17.24 -8.17 34.84
CA ILE A 16 -17.14 -7.13 35.87
C ILE A 16 -16.79 -5.78 35.21
N GLY A 17 -17.46 -4.70 35.63
CA GLY A 17 -16.88 -3.34 35.58
C GLY A 17 -17.44 -2.44 34.49
N GLY A 18 -18.39 -1.59 34.86
CA GLY A 18 -19.08 -0.66 33.99
C GLY A 18 -18.19 0.44 33.41
N GLY A 19 -18.52 0.82 32.19
CA GLY A 19 -17.97 1.97 31.48
C GLY A 19 -18.56 1.95 30.07
N ALA A 20 -19.56 2.78 29.82
CA ALA A 20 -20.15 2.93 28.51
C ALA A 20 -19.07 3.30 27.48
N ILE A 21 -18.84 2.42 26.50
CA ILE A 21 -18.16 2.82 25.28
C ILE A 21 -19.03 2.27 24.16
N GLY A 22 -19.78 3.17 23.53
CA GLY A 22 -20.48 2.88 22.30
C GLY A 22 -19.47 2.28 21.35
N GLY A 23 -19.71 1.03 20.96
CA GLY A 23 -18.99 0.39 19.88
C GLY A 23 -19.38 1.08 18.59
N GLU A 24 -18.82 2.26 18.35
CA GLU A 24 -18.54 2.69 17.00
C GLU A 24 -17.63 1.60 16.44
N THR A 25 -18.18 0.72 15.62
CA THR A 25 -17.40 0.12 14.55
C THR A 25 -16.80 1.29 13.79
N ARG A 26 -15.60 1.71 14.18
CA ARG A 26 -14.71 2.39 13.27
C ARG A 26 -14.51 1.38 12.16
N ALA A 27 -15.36 1.47 11.12
CA ALA A 27 -14.87 1.23 9.80
C ALA A 27 -13.55 2.00 9.77
N ALA A 28 -12.44 1.28 9.64
CA ALA A 28 -11.22 1.95 9.25
C ALA A 28 -11.57 2.57 7.89
N GLU A 29 -11.96 3.84 7.88
CA GLU A 29 -11.56 4.72 6.81
C GLU A 29 -10.03 4.69 6.88
N SER A 30 -9.44 3.65 6.30
CA SER A 30 -8.02 3.57 6.10
C SER A 30 -7.73 4.57 5.01
N ALA A 31 -7.66 5.85 5.38
CA ALA A 31 -6.91 6.80 4.59
C ALA A 31 -5.55 6.14 4.36
N ASP A 32 -5.22 5.88 3.10
CA ASP A 32 -4.00 5.17 2.74
C ASP A 32 -2.83 5.78 3.53
N GLU A 33 -2.16 4.95 4.34
CA GLU A 33 -1.14 5.43 5.28
C GLU A 33 0.08 6.01 4.52
N PHE A 34 0.19 5.68 3.23
CA PHE A 34 1.27 6.03 2.32
C PHE A 34 0.75 6.86 1.13
N THR A 35 0.10 7.99 1.41
CA THR A 35 -0.10 9.01 0.36
C THR A 35 1.24 9.59 -0.09
N VAL A 36 1.30 10.25 -1.26
CA VAL A 36 2.51 10.91 -1.75
C VAL A 36 3.11 11.87 -0.72
N GLU A 37 2.29 12.70 -0.10
CA GLU A 37 2.74 13.65 0.92
C GLU A 37 3.40 12.94 2.11
N LYS A 38 2.72 11.92 2.65
CA LYS A 38 3.21 11.14 3.79
C LYS A 38 4.46 10.34 3.42
N TRP A 39 4.52 9.82 2.20
CA TRP A 39 5.69 9.15 1.66
C TRP A 39 6.89 10.10 1.59
N ASN A 40 6.71 11.29 1.03
CA ASN A 40 7.79 12.29 0.94
C ASN A 40 8.31 12.71 2.32
N ALA A 41 7.40 12.90 3.29
CA ALA A 41 7.78 13.17 4.67
C ALA A 41 8.55 12.00 5.31
N LEU A 42 8.16 10.76 5.00
CA LEU A 42 8.85 9.56 5.46
C LEU A 42 10.25 9.42 4.83
N GLU A 43 10.39 9.67 3.54
CA GLU A 43 11.69 9.67 2.85
C GLU A 43 12.62 10.74 3.41
N ALA A 44 12.13 11.96 3.66
CA ALA A 44 12.91 13.04 4.26
C ALA A 44 13.44 12.65 5.65
N ARG A 45 12.59 12.06 6.49
CA ARG A 45 13.00 11.53 7.80
C ARG A 45 14.01 10.39 7.69
N SER A 46 13.79 9.47 6.73
CA SER A 46 14.72 8.37 6.46
C SER A 46 16.10 8.89 6.04
N ALA A 47 16.14 9.93 5.19
CA ALA A 47 17.38 10.60 4.76
C ALA A 47 18.07 11.35 5.91
N ALA A 48 17.30 11.81 6.91
CA ALA A 48 17.80 12.38 8.16
C ALA A 48 18.24 11.33 9.20
N ASN A 49 18.37 10.06 8.81
CA ASN A 49 18.80 8.93 9.66
C ASN A 49 17.82 8.55 10.79
N ASP A 50 16.54 8.86 10.65
CA ASP A 50 15.50 8.31 11.53
C ASP A 50 15.35 6.79 11.29
N VAL A 51 15.75 5.98 12.28
CA VAL A 51 15.76 4.51 12.19
C VAL A 51 14.36 3.94 11.94
N GLY A 52 13.32 4.52 12.56
CA GLY A 52 11.95 4.08 12.35
C GLY A 52 11.48 4.36 10.93
N ALA A 53 11.78 5.56 10.42
CA ALA A 53 11.48 5.92 9.05
C ALA A 53 12.24 5.06 8.03
N GLN A 54 13.52 4.75 8.28
CA GLN A 54 14.31 3.85 7.44
C GLN A 54 13.69 2.45 7.35
N GLY A 55 13.27 1.90 8.50
CA GLY A 55 12.60 0.61 8.57
C GLY A 55 11.29 0.59 7.77
N LEU A 56 10.44 1.59 7.98
CA LEU A 56 9.16 1.72 7.27
C LEU A 56 9.35 1.90 5.76
N THR A 57 10.25 2.79 5.35
CA THR A 57 10.57 3.06 3.94
C THR A 57 11.05 1.79 3.24
N LYS A 58 11.97 1.05 3.87
CA LYS A 58 12.52 -0.20 3.31
C LYS A 58 11.46 -1.29 3.24
N GLY A 59 10.67 -1.46 4.29
CA GLY A 59 9.60 -2.47 4.34
C GLY A 59 8.53 -2.22 3.28
N TYR A 60 8.11 -0.96 3.14
CA TYR A 60 7.11 -0.57 2.16
C TYR A 60 7.60 -0.77 0.72
N LEU A 61 8.83 -0.34 0.38
CA LEU A 61 9.41 -0.56 -0.94
C LEU A 61 9.60 -2.05 -1.26
N ALA A 62 9.97 -2.87 -0.27
CA ALA A 62 10.04 -4.31 -0.44
C ALA A 62 8.66 -4.90 -0.81
N GLY A 63 7.60 -4.48 -0.14
CA GLY A 63 6.23 -4.88 -0.47
C GLY A 63 5.80 -4.45 -1.87
N VAL A 64 6.10 -3.21 -2.27
CA VAL A 64 5.83 -2.71 -3.62
C VAL A 64 6.58 -3.54 -4.67
N ARG A 65 7.86 -3.83 -4.46
CA ARG A 65 8.66 -4.68 -5.35
C ARG A 65 8.09 -6.07 -5.50
N ASP A 66 7.71 -6.72 -4.40
CA ASP A 66 7.17 -8.07 -4.43
C ASP A 66 5.82 -8.11 -5.17
N ALA A 67 4.97 -7.10 -4.96
CA ALA A 67 3.74 -6.95 -5.72
C ALA A 67 4.02 -6.76 -7.22
N LEU A 68 4.96 -5.90 -7.60
CA LEU A 68 5.33 -5.69 -9.00
C LEU A 68 5.93 -6.94 -9.65
N ARG A 69 6.76 -7.70 -8.92
CA ARG A 69 7.29 -9.00 -9.36
C ARG A 69 6.20 -10.03 -9.58
N PHE A 70 5.16 -10.01 -8.73
CA PHE A 70 3.99 -10.86 -8.90
C PHE A 70 3.22 -10.47 -10.17
N TYR A 71 2.90 -9.18 -10.34
CA TYR A 71 2.11 -8.71 -11.48
C TYR A 71 2.85 -8.86 -12.82
N SER A 72 4.18 -8.72 -12.86
CA SER A 72 4.96 -8.96 -14.09
C SER A 72 5.00 -10.43 -14.51
N LYS A 73 4.69 -11.38 -13.62
CA LYS A 73 4.72 -12.83 -13.89
C LYS A 73 3.34 -13.45 -14.06
N VAL A 74 2.34 -12.98 -13.32
CA VAL A 74 1.04 -13.66 -13.17
C VAL A 74 -0.14 -12.75 -13.52
N GLY A 75 0.04 -11.43 -13.51
CA GLY A 75 -1.07 -10.48 -13.68
C GLY A 75 -1.51 -10.33 -15.13
N GLU A 76 -2.75 -10.72 -15.44
CA GLU A 76 -3.39 -10.38 -16.73
C GLU A 76 -4.01 -8.96 -16.71
N THR A 77 -4.32 -8.43 -15.53
CA THR A 77 -5.03 -7.15 -15.36
C THR A 77 -4.16 -5.91 -15.60
N PHE A 78 -2.86 -5.98 -15.27
CA PHE A 78 -1.88 -4.90 -15.46
C PHE A 78 -0.60 -5.49 -16.06
N ARG A 79 -0.63 -5.73 -17.37
CA ARG A 79 0.52 -6.33 -18.06
C ARG A 79 1.63 -5.29 -18.20
N LEU A 80 2.68 -5.43 -17.40
CA LEU A 80 3.91 -4.66 -17.53
C LEU A 80 4.88 -5.43 -18.43
N CYS A 81 5.34 -4.83 -19.53
CA CYS A 81 6.32 -5.46 -20.43
C CYS A 81 7.74 -5.17 -19.95
N TRP A 82 7.97 -5.58 -18.71
CA TRP A 82 9.25 -5.45 -18.04
C TRP A 82 10.24 -6.52 -18.54
N PRO A 83 11.50 -6.16 -18.85
CA PRO A 83 12.51 -7.14 -19.22
C PRO A 83 12.72 -8.19 -18.11
N LYS A 84 12.65 -9.48 -18.45
CA LYS A 84 12.73 -10.58 -17.46
C LYS A 84 14.05 -10.64 -16.69
N ASP A 85 15.08 -9.99 -17.21
CA ASP A 85 16.45 -9.94 -16.72
C ASP A 85 16.76 -8.68 -15.89
N HIS A 86 15.85 -7.71 -15.82
CA HIS A 86 16.02 -6.52 -15.01
C HIS A 86 15.39 -6.67 -13.62
N GLU A 87 16.17 -6.41 -12.58
CA GLU A 87 15.65 -6.40 -11.22
C GLU A 87 14.86 -5.10 -10.95
N VAL A 88 13.69 -5.24 -10.31
CA VAL A 88 12.98 -4.10 -9.73
C VAL A 88 13.60 -3.83 -8.36
N ASP A 89 14.41 -2.78 -8.28
CA ASP A 89 15.05 -2.31 -7.05
C ASP A 89 14.45 -0.99 -6.53
N ASP A 90 14.85 -0.60 -5.32
CA ASP A 90 14.32 0.58 -4.64
C ASP A 90 14.69 1.90 -5.35
N ALA A 91 15.86 1.95 -6.00
CA ALA A 91 16.35 3.14 -6.68
C ALA A 91 15.57 3.37 -7.99
N LEU A 92 15.31 2.30 -8.73
CA LEU A 92 14.48 2.29 -9.91
C LEU A 92 13.07 2.83 -9.60
N ILE A 93 12.43 2.32 -8.55
CA ILE A 93 11.08 2.77 -8.15
C ILE A 93 11.08 4.28 -7.92
N ARG A 94 12.05 4.78 -7.13
CA ARG A 94 12.17 6.22 -6.86
C ARG A 94 12.42 7.03 -8.12
N ASN A 95 13.32 6.57 -8.99
CA ASN A 95 13.68 7.27 -10.22
C ASN A 95 12.49 7.37 -11.18
N ILE A 96 11.72 6.28 -11.33
CA ILE A 96 10.54 6.25 -12.21
C ILE A 96 9.45 7.17 -11.68
N VAL A 97 9.14 7.12 -10.38
CA VAL A 97 8.15 8.03 -9.77
C VAL A 97 8.60 9.48 -9.96
N ASN A 98 9.86 9.79 -9.66
CA ASN A 98 10.40 11.15 -9.83
C ASN A 98 10.33 11.64 -11.29
N ALA A 99 10.64 10.78 -12.25
CA ALA A 99 10.55 11.12 -13.66
C ALA A 99 9.11 11.42 -14.08
N VAL A 100 8.15 10.56 -13.69
CA VAL A 100 6.74 10.73 -14.05
C VAL A 100 6.12 11.94 -13.37
N VAL A 101 6.40 12.19 -12.08
CA VAL A 101 5.94 13.40 -11.38
C VAL A 101 6.48 14.66 -12.06
N LYS A 102 7.73 14.64 -12.55
CA LYS A 102 8.35 15.76 -13.25
C LYS A 102 7.73 16.01 -14.63
N GLU A 103 7.46 14.95 -15.38
CA GLU A 103 6.93 15.03 -16.75
C GLU A 103 5.41 15.25 -16.78
N HIS A 104 4.70 14.76 -15.75
CA HIS A 104 3.26 14.81 -15.60
C HIS A 104 2.88 15.30 -14.19
N PRO A 105 3.06 16.60 -13.90
CA PRO A 105 2.78 17.16 -12.56
C PRO A 105 1.31 17.07 -12.17
N ASP A 106 0.40 16.82 -13.12
CA ASP A 106 -1.02 16.62 -12.92
C ASP A 106 -1.39 15.19 -12.50
N MET A 107 -0.49 14.21 -12.69
CA MET A 107 -0.75 12.80 -12.39
C MET A 107 -0.57 12.42 -10.92
N ALA A 108 0.20 13.19 -10.14
CA ALA A 108 0.52 12.85 -8.76
C ALA A 108 0.03 13.94 -7.81
N LYS A 109 -1.12 13.70 -7.19
CA LYS A 109 -1.65 14.57 -6.14
C LYS A 109 -1.11 14.17 -4.77
N PRO A 110 -0.99 15.11 -3.82
CA PRO A 110 -0.47 14.82 -2.48
C PRO A 110 -1.21 13.70 -1.73
N ASP A 111 -2.50 13.55 -2.00
CA ASP A 111 -3.41 12.58 -1.39
C ASP A 111 -3.46 11.23 -2.12
N ASP A 112 -2.86 11.12 -3.30
CA ASP A 112 -2.82 9.86 -4.05
C ASP A 112 -1.96 8.81 -3.33
N ASN A 113 -2.36 7.55 -3.44
CA ASN A 113 -1.59 6.42 -2.92
C ASN A 113 -0.27 6.27 -3.67
N PHE A 114 0.85 6.20 -2.94
CA PHE A 114 2.17 6.09 -3.55
C PHE A 114 2.33 4.82 -4.40
N ALA A 115 1.90 3.66 -3.90
CA ALA A 115 2.03 2.40 -4.65
C ALA A 115 1.21 2.43 -5.96
N TYR A 116 0.07 3.10 -5.95
CA TYR A 116 -0.72 3.31 -7.17
C TYR A 116 0.07 4.13 -8.20
N LEU A 117 0.73 5.21 -7.77
CA LEU A 117 1.58 6.01 -8.65
C LEU A 117 2.78 5.23 -9.18
N VAL A 118 3.39 4.35 -8.38
CA VAL A 118 4.46 3.46 -8.86
C VAL A 118 3.97 2.59 -10.01
N VAL A 119 2.79 1.96 -9.86
CA VAL A 119 2.21 1.10 -10.91
C VAL A 119 1.89 1.91 -12.17
N LEU A 120 1.24 3.07 -12.03
CA LEU A 120 0.96 3.95 -13.16
C LEU A 120 2.23 4.40 -13.88
N SER A 121 3.25 4.77 -13.11
CA SER A 121 4.53 5.23 -13.65
C SER A 121 5.22 4.11 -14.44
N LEU A 122 5.21 2.88 -13.92
CA LEU A 122 5.73 1.72 -14.63
C LEU A 122 4.94 1.38 -15.88
N TYR A 123 3.62 1.52 -15.86
CA TYR A 123 2.79 1.31 -17.05
C TYR A 123 3.10 2.34 -18.16
N ASN A 124 3.36 3.60 -17.78
CA ASN A 124 3.73 4.65 -18.73
C ASN A 124 5.11 4.37 -19.35
N VAL A 125 6.08 3.94 -18.55
CA VAL A 125 7.47 3.72 -19.02
C VAL A 125 7.64 2.37 -19.74
N TYR A 126 6.92 1.32 -19.33
CA TYR A 126 7.04 -0.04 -19.87
C TYR A 126 5.70 -0.64 -20.35
N PRO A 127 5.00 0.03 -21.29
CA PRO A 127 3.74 -0.48 -21.80
C PRO A 127 3.96 -1.75 -22.62
N CYS A 128 3.09 -2.75 -22.43
CA CYS A 128 2.96 -3.83 -23.40
C CYS A 128 2.23 -3.33 -24.64
N ARG A 129 2.94 -3.29 -25.77
CA ARG A 129 2.36 -3.02 -27.10
C ARG A 129 2.21 -4.30 -27.89
#